data_AF-A0A1G8LFS3-F1
#
_entry.id   AF-A0A1G8LFS3-F1
#
_cell.length_a   1.000
_cell.length_b   1.000
_cell.length_c   1.000
_cell.angle_alpha   90.00
_cell.angle_beta   90.00
_cell.angle_gamma   90.00
#
_symmetry.space_group_name_H-M   'P 1'
#
loop_
_entity.id
_entity.type
_entity.pdbx_description
1 polymer ?
#
loop_
_entity_poly.entity_id
_entity_poly.type
_entity_poly.pdbx_seq_one_letter_code
_entity_poly.pdbx_strand_id
1 'polypeptide(L)' 'MQKIFISIFAVLIGYILFLVGVLGLFPLVIAVPLFFISILISVHFLNERGRFKGFSSSRLKR' A
#
# COMPACT_ATOMS: atom_id res chain seq x y z
N MET A 1 -3.68 7.89 -11.36
CA MET A 1 -2.27 8.18 -11.72
C MET A 1 -1.50 8.84 -10.58
N GLN A 2 -1.84 10.07 -10.14
CA GLN A 2 -1.10 10.76 -9.06
C GLN A 2 -0.99 9.95 -7.75
N LYS A 3 -2.09 9.33 -7.28
CA LYS A 3 -2.08 8.45 -6.10
C LYS A 3 -1.11 7.27 -6.24
N ILE A 4 -0.96 6.73 -7.44
CA ILE A 4 -0.05 5.61 -7.74
C ILE A 4 1.39 6.10 -7.63
N PHE A 5 1.72 7.26 -8.20
CA PHE A 5 3.07 7.85 -8.08
C PHE A 5 3.44 8.14 -6.62
N ILE A 6 2.52 8.71 -5.84
CA ILE A 6 2.73 8.96 -4.40
C ILE A 6 2.97 7.65 -3.65
N SER A 7 2.21 6.60 -3.97
CA SER A 7 2.35 5.27 -3.36
C SER A 7 3.71 4.64 -3.67
N ILE A 8 4.14 4.68 -4.92
CA ILE A 8 5.46 4.18 -5.35
C ILE A 8 6.56 4.94 -4.62
N PHE A 9 6.47 6.26 -4.56
CA PHE A 9 7.47 7.10 -3.90
C PHE A 9 7.55 6.82 -2.38
N ALA A 10 6.42 6.65 -1.72
CA ALA A 10 6.37 6.29 -0.29
C ALA A 10 7.00 4.93 0.00
N VAL A 11 6.75 3.93 -0.85
CA VAL A 11 7.40 2.61 -0.73
C VAL A 11 8.90 2.72 -0.94
N LEU A 12 9.35 3.51 -1.91
CA LEU A 12 10.77 3.70 -2.22
C LEU A 12 11.52 4.33 -1.04
N ILE A 13 10.97 5.39 -0.44
CA ILE A 13 11.54 6.03 0.76
C ILE A 13 11.56 5.05 1.94
N GLY A 14 10.45 4.35 2.19
CA GLY A 14 10.37 3.37 3.27
C GLY A 14 11.40 2.25 3.12
N TYR A 15 11.62 1.78 1.89
CA TYR A 15 12.62 0.77 1.58
C TYR A 15 14.05 1.26 1.82
N ILE A 16 14.38 2.48 1.42
CA ILE A 16 15.69 3.08 1.70
C ILE A 16 15.92 3.18 3.20
N LEU A 17 14.95 3.68 3.97
CA LEU A 17 15.06 3.77 5.43
C LEU A 17 15.20 2.39 6.08
N PHE A 18 14.51 1.37 5.54
CA PHE A 18 14.68 -0.01 5.98
C PHE A 18 16.08 -0.54 5.71
N LEU A 19 16.64 -0.33 4.51
CA LEU A 19 18.02 -0.73 4.18
C LEU A 19 19.04 -0.04 5.09
N VAL A 20 18.90 1.26 5.28
CA VAL A 20 19.73 2.04 6.23
C VAL A 20 19.57 1.48 7.65
N GLY A 21 18.37 1.04 8.03
CA GLY A 21 18.11 0.39 9.30
C GLY A 21 18.82 -0.95 9.46
N VAL A 22 18.80 -1.79 8.42
CA VAL A 22 19.53 -3.07 8.37
C VAL A 22 21.04 -2.86 8.47
N LEU A 23 21.56 -1.77 7.91
CA LEU A 23 22.98 -1.38 8.02
C LEU A 23 23.35 -0.83 9.41
N GLY A 24 22.40 -0.74 10.36
CA GLY A 24 22.63 -0.18 11.70
C GLY A 24 22.72 1.34 11.75
N LEU A 25 22.40 2.02 10.65
CA LEU A 25 22.45 3.49 10.52
C LEU A 25 21.10 4.15 10.89
N PHE A 26 20.05 3.36 11.08
CA PHE A 26 18.72 3.85 11.48
C PHE A 26 18.06 2.81 12.42
N PRO A 27 17.22 3.23 13.39
CA PRO A 27 16.55 2.30 14.29
C PRO A 27 15.58 1.38 13.54
N LEU A 28 15.92 0.09 13.50
CA LEU A 28 15.19 -0.95 12.78
C LEU A 28 13.73 -1.09 13.29
N VAL A 29 13.51 -0.87 14.59
CA VAL A 29 12.19 -0.85 15.24
C VAL A 29 11.27 0.23 14.66
N ILE A 30 11.81 1.32 14.11
CA ILE A 30 11.05 2.38 13.44
C ILE A 30 10.96 2.11 11.94
N ALA A 31 12.06 1.66 11.33
CA ALA A 31 12.13 1.41 9.89
C ALA A 31 11.11 0.38 9.41
N VAL A 32 10.95 -0.72 10.17
CA VAL A 32 10.02 -1.82 9.86
C VAL A 32 8.56 -1.36 9.81
N PRO A 33 7.98 -0.76 10.86
CA PRO A 33 6.59 -0.29 10.81
C PRO A 33 6.40 0.79 9.76
N LEU A 34 7.39 1.67 9.53
CA LEU A 34 7.31 2.71 8.51
C LEU A 34 7.22 2.10 7.09
N PHE A 35 8.06 1.10 6.79
CA PHE A 35 8.03 0.40 5.52
C PHE A 35 6.77 -0.44 5.34
N PHE A 36 6.29 -1.08 6.42
CA PHE A 36 5.02 -1.80 6.39
C PHE A 36 3.84 -0.87 6.07
N ILE A 37 3.77 0.29 6.74
CA ILE A 37 2.71 1.28 6.50
C ILE A 37 2.76 1.80 5.06
N SER A 38 3.94 2.04 4.50
CA SER A 38 4.06 2.51 3.11
C SER A 38 3.55 1.47 2.10
N ILE A 39 3.84 0.18 2.33
CA ILE A 39 3.27 -0.92 1.55
C ILE A 39 1.76 -0.98 1.71
N LEU A 40 1.24 -0.89 2.94
CA LEU A 40 -0.20 -0.98 3.22
C LEU A 40 -0.97 0.13 2.51
N ILE A 41 -0.48 1.37 2.59
CA ILE A 41 -1.04 2.53 1.88
C ILE A 41 -0.99 2.29 0.36
N SER A 42 0.13 1.80 -0.16
CA SER A 42 0.29 1.50 -1.58
C SER A 42 -0.71 0.47 -2.06
N VAL A 43 -0.86 -0.65 -1.33
CA VAL A 43 -1.85 -1.68 -1.63
C VAL A 43 -3.25 -1.10 -1.54
N HIS A 44 -3.57 -0.30 -0.52
CA HIS A 44 -4.89 0.31 -0.36
C HIS A 44 -5.27 1.17 -1.58
N PHE A 45 -4.36 2.00 -2.07
CA PHE A 45 -4.59 2.82 -3.27
C PHE A 45 -4.59 2.01 -4.57
N LEU A 46 -3.86 0.91 -4.65
CA LEU A 46 -3.87 0.02 -5.83
C LEU A 46 -5.08 -0.91 -5.85
N ASN A 47 -5.71 -1.15 -4.70
CA ASN A 47 -6.83 -2.07 -4.51
C ASN A 47 -8.20 -1.48 -4.88
N GLU A 48 -8.25 -0.39 -5.65
CA GLU A 48 -9.47 0.20 -6.20
C GLU A 48 -10.04 -0.60 -7.40
N ARG A 49 -10.03 -1.93 -7.31
CA ARG A 49 -10.56 -2.82 -8.35
C ARG A 49 -11.90 -3.40 -7.92
N GLY A 50 -12.94 -2.59 -8.11
CA GLY A 50 -14.30 -3.08 -8.32
C GLY A 50 -14.82 -4.02 -7.23
N ARG A 51 -14.84 -3.55 -5.98
CA ARG A 51 -15.60 -4.13 -4.85
C ARG A 51 -16.80 -4.86 -5.42
N PHE A 52 -16.75 -6.19 -5.33
CA PHE A 52 -17.74 -7.16 -5.77
C PHE A 52 -19.09 -6.47 -5.96
N LYS A 53 -19.42 -6.13 -7.21
CA LYS A 53 -20.79 -5.70 -7.56
C LYS A 53 -21.62 -6.96 -7.42
N GLY A 54 -21.95 -7.32 -6.18
CA GLY A 54 -22.80 -8.46 -5.87
C GLY A 54 -23.99 -8.45 -6.82
N PHE A 55 -24.36 -9.64 -7.31
CA PHE A 55 -25.42 -9.87 -8.29
C PHE A 55 -26.46 -8.76 -8.24
N SER A 56 -26.46 -7.90 -9.26
CA SER A 56 -27.48 -6.87 -9.41
C SER A 56 -28.83 -7.58 -9.35
N SER A 57 -29.55 -7.41 -8.23
CA SER A 57 -30.85 -8.02 -7.95
C SER A 57 -31.96 -7.54 -8.89
N SER A 58 -31.61 -6.89 -10.01
CA SER A 58 -32.50 -6.45 -11.06
C SER A 58 -32.88 -7.57 -12.04
N ARG A 59 -32.41 -8.81 -11.86
CA ARG A 59 -32.79 -9.98 -12.68
C ARG A 59 -33.38 -11.14 -11.86
N LEU A 60 -34.16 -10.83 -10.83
CA LEU A 60 -35.10 -11.76 -10.20
C LEU A 60 -36.52 -11.20 -10.33
N LYS A 61 -36.95 -10.96 -11.57
CA LYS A 61 -38.35 -10.83 -11.93
C LYS A 61 -38.67 -11.98 -12.87
N ARG A 62 -38.87 -13.17 -12.30
CA ARG A 62 -39.60 -14.27 -12.94
C ARG A 62 -40.97 -14.32 -12.29
#